data_AF-A0A7S4SFK2-F1
#
_entry.id   AF-A0A7S4SFK2-F1
#
_cell.length_a   1.000
_cell.length_b   1.000
_cell.length_c   1.000
_cell.angle_alpha   90.00
_cell.angle_beta   90.00
_cell.angle_gamma   90.00
#
_symmetry.space_group_name_H-M   'P 1'
#
loop_
_entity.id
_entity.type
_entity.pdbx_description
1 polymer ?
#
loop_
_entity_poly.entity_id
_entity_poly.type
_entity_poly.pdbx_seq_one_letter_code
_entity_poly.pdbx_strand_id
1 'polypeptide(L)'
;VVRLLVGRITMLPVQTQSVLRLLSCIGSVCDESTLRLFINDVDLHCAKTTRAATCRENDIFSSLEVAITEGLVNKEGSLYSFAHDQIQSVAYSLIPKDQRDQLHLQIGYIILKNKPSDD
;
A
#
# COMPACT_ATOMS: atom_id res chain seq x y z
N VAL A 1 10.30 -18.47 9.85
CA VAL A 1 8.86 -18.16 9.66
C VAL A 1 8.62 -17.08 8.58
N VAL A 2 9.51 -16.10 8.38
CA VAL A 2 9.38 -15.01 7.37
C VAL A 2 9.26 -15.46 5.90
N ARG A 3 9.89 -16.58 5.50
CA ARG A 3 9.89 -17.05 4.10
C ARG A 3 8.49 -17.41 3.55
N LEU A 4 7.56 -17.82 4.40
CA LEU A 4 6.21 -18.21 3.96
C LEU A 4 5.38 -16.97 3.58
N LEU A 5 5.47 -15.89 4.36
CA LEU A 5 4.73 -14.64 4.13
C LEU A 5 5.20 -13.91 2.86
N VAL A 6 6.51 -13.92 2.60
CA VAL A 6 7.08 -13.41 1.34
C VAL A 6 6.47 -14.15 0.16
N GLY A 7 6.45 -15.48 0.20
CA GLY A 7 5.83 -16.32 -0.83
C GLY A 7 4.37 -15.96 -1.08
N ARG A 8 3.57 -15.84 -0.01
CA ARG A 8 2.14 -15.47 -0.11
C ARG A 8 1.93 -14.12 -0.77
N ILE A 9 2.68 -13.08 -0.36
CA ILE A 9 2.54 -11.74 -0.97
C ILE A 9 3.00 -11.75 -2.44
N THR A 10 4.12 -12.42 -2.75
CA THR A 10 4.63 -12.48 -4.14
C THR A 10 3.74 -13.27 -5.10
N MET A 11 2.85 -14.12 -4.58
CA MET A 11 1.86 -14.87 -5.37
C MET A 11 0.59 -14.07 -5.67
N LEU A 12 0.38 -12.93 -5.01
CA LEU A 12 -0.76 -12.06 -5.28
C LEU A 12 -0.60 -11.34 -6.62
N PRO A 13 -1.72 -10.83 -7.20
CA PRO A 13 -1.65 -9.93 -8.34
C PRO A 13 -0.70 -8.75 -8.07
N VAL A 14 0.02 -8.31 -9.11
CA VAL A 14 0.99 -7.21 -9.02
C VAL A 14 0.34 -5.95 -8.43
N GLN A 15 -0.93 -5.70 -8.76
CA GLN A 15 -1.71 -4.60 -8.20
C GLN A 15 -1.87 -4.72 -6.68
N THR A 16 -2.29 -5.90 -6.18
CA THR A 16 -2.39 -6.17 -4.75
C THR A 16 -1.05 -6.01 -4.03
N GLN A 17 0.05 -6.47 -4.65
CA GLN A 17 1.38 -6.26 -4.09
C GLN A 17 1.75 -4.78 -3.99
N SER A 18 1.42 -3.97 -5.00
CA SER A 18 1.67 -2.53 -5.00
C SER A 18 0.85 -1.81 -3.93
N VAL A 19 -0.41 -2.19 -3.74
CA VAL A 19 -1.28 -1.63 -2.69
C VAL A 19 -0.76 -1.96 -1.30
N LEU A 20 -0.32 -3.20 -1.05
CA LEU A 20 0.29 -3.59 0.22
C LEU A 20 1.59 -2.85 0.50
N ARG A 21 2.41 -2.59 -0.53
CA ARG A 21 3.63 -1.76 -0.41
C ARG A 21 3.29 -0.33 0.00
N LEU A 22 2.31 0.30 -0.65
CA LEU A 22 1.86 1.64 -0.29
C LEU A 22 1.35 1.69 1.14
N LEU A 23 0.44 0.77 1.52
CA LEU A 23 -0.09 0.68 2.88
C LEU A 23 1.04 0.55 3.91
N SER A 24 2.07 -0.25 3.62
CA SER A 24 3.22 -0.43 4.51
C SER A 24 4.04 0.85 4.75
N CYS A 25 4.01 1.80 3.82
CA CYS A 25 4.67 3.10 3.96
C CYS A 25 3.81 4.15 4.67
N ILE A 26 2.48 4.03 4.58
CA ILE A 26 1.56 4.92 5.29
C ILE A 26 1.56 4.60 6.79
N GLY A 27 1.46 3.33 7.16
CA GLY A 27 1.43 2.91 8.56
C GLY A 27 0.82 1.53 8.78
N SER A 28 0.64 1.17 10.05
CA SER A 28 0.01 -0.11 10.45
C SER A 28 -1.52 -0.10 10.26
N VAL A 29 -2.13 1.09 10.30
CA VAL A 29 -3.57 1.34 10.13
C VAL A 29 -3.76 2.53 9.20
N CYS A 30 -4.72 2.43 8.29
CA CYS A 30 -5.07 3.49 7.34
C CYS A 30 -6.58 3.48 7.08
N ASP A 31 -7.22 4.65 7.07
CA ASP A 31 -8.61 4.77 6.67
C ASP A 31 -8.77 4.89 5.15
N GLU A 32 -9.97 4.57 4.67
CA GLU A 32 -10.32 4.61 3.25
C GLU A 32 -10.08 5.98 2.60
N SER A 33 -10.41 7.08 3.29
CA SER A 33 -10.19 8.44 2.79
C SER A 33 -8.71 8.75 2.59
N THR A 34 -7.88 8.41 3.58
CA THR A 34 -6.42 8.55 3.51
C THR A 34 -5.85 7.70 2.38
N LEU A 35 -6.31 6.45 2.22
CA LEU A 35 -5.90 5.59 1.12
C LEU A 35 -6.21 6.24 -0.24
N ARG A 36 -7.43 6.79 -0.41
CA ARG A 36 -7.86 7.50 -1.64
C ARG A 36 -7.00 8.74 -1.95
N LEU A 37 -6.52 9.46 -0.94
CA LEU A 37 -5.61 10.61 -1.14
C LEU A 37 -4.29 10.18 -1.77
N PHE A 38 -3.67 9.13 -1.24
CA PHE A 38 -2.41 8.63 -1.79
C PHE A 38 -2.58 7.99 -3.16
N ILE A 39 -3.75 7.43 -3.47
CA ILE A 39 -4.00 6.79 -4.76
C ILE A 39 -3.98 7.78 -5.93
N ASN A 40 -4.50 8.99 -5.72
CA ASN A 40 -4.55 10.01 -6.77
C ASN A 40 -3.23 10.73 -6.98
N ASP A 41 -2.42 10.87 -5.92
CA ASP A 41 -1.18 11.67 -5.93
C ASP A 41 0.10 10.81 -5.95
N VAL A 42 0.07 9.53 -5.52
CA VAL A 42 1.22 8.61 -5.58
C VAL A 42 1.15 7.78 -6.86
N ASP A 43 2.16 7.95 -7.71
CA ASP A 43 2.38 7.05 -8.83
C ASP A 43 2.82 5.68 -8.29
N LEU A 44 1.86 4.77 -8.14
CA LEU A 44 2.02 3.40 -7.64
C LEU A 44 2.89 2.48 -8.55
N HIS A 45 3.67 3.06 -9.48
CA HIS A 45 4.63 2.38 -10.36
C HIS A 45 5.84 1.79 -9.59
N CYS A 46 5.57 0.89 -8.65
CA CYS A 46 6.58 0.11 -7.94
C CYS A 46 7.01 -1.17 -8.69
N ALA A 47 6.68 -1.32 -9.97
CA ALA A 47 7.22 -2.37 -10.80
C ALA A 47 7.60 -1.80 -12.17
N LYS A 48 8.85 -2.01 -12.58
CA LYS A 48 9.39 -1.71 -13.92
C LYS A 48 8.74 -2.57 -15.01
N THR A 49 7.41 -2.61 -15.09
CA THR A 49 6.67 -3.26 -16.17
C THR A 49 6.12 -2.17 -17.06
N THR A 50 6.62 -2.13 -18.28
CA THR A 50 6.14 -1.34 -19.41
C THR A 50 4.62 -1.20 -19.43
N ARG A 51 4.18 0.06 -19.61
CA ARG A 51 2.83 0.60 -19.76
C ARG A 51 2.22 1.08 -18.45
N ALA A 52 2.02 2.39 -18.39
CA ALA A 52 1.19 3.11 -17.44
C ALA A 52 -0.17 2.40 -17.25
N ALA A 53 -0.23 1.51 -16.26
CA ALA A 53 -1.49 1.03 -15.73
C ALA A 53 -1.86 2.00 -14.61
N THR A 54 -2.49 3.11 -15.00
CA THR A 54 -3.19 3.99 -14.06
C THR A 54 -4.20 3.10 -13.33
N CYS A 55 -3.87 2.66 -12.12
CA CYS A 55 -4.74 1.81 -11.32
C CYS A 55 -5.94 2.68 -10.97
N ARG A 56 -7.14 2.30 -11.41
CA ARG A 56 -8.35 3.03 -11.03
C ARG A 56 -8.65 2.73 -9.57
N GLU A 57 -9.37 3.63 -8.91
CA GLU A 57 -9.81 3.47 -7.52
C GLU A 57 -10.46 2.10 -7.25
N ASN A 58 -11.29 1.61 -8.18
CA ASN A 58 -11.93 0.29 -8.10
C ASN A 58 -10.94 -0.90 -8.14
N ASP A 59 -9.80 -0.76 -8.83
CA ASP A 59 -8.78 -1.83 -8.92
C ASP A 59 -8.06 -2.01 -7.58
N ILE A 60 -8.10 -0.99 -6.72
CA ILE A 60 -7.41 -0.97 -5.43
C ILE A 60 -8.28 -1.53 -4.32
N PHE A 61 -9.57 -1.17 -4.29
CA PHE A 61 -10.50 -1.78 -3.33
C PHE A 61 -10.66 -3.28 -3.59
N SER A 62 -10.76 -3.69 -4.87
CA SER A 62 -10.73 -5.11 -5.23
C SER A 62 -9.40 -5.78 -4.83
N SER A 63 -8.26 -5.09 -4.97
CA SER A 63 -6.97 -5.57 -4.46
C SER A 63 -6.95 -5.74 -2.94
N LEU A 64 -7.56 -4.83 -2.17
CA LEU A 64 -7.67 -4.94 -0.73
C LEU A 64 -8.62 -6.07 -0.32
N GLU A 65 -9.72 -6.30 -1.05
CA GLU A 65 -10.61 -7.44 -0.83
C GLU A 65 -9.88 -8.78 -1.01
N VAL A 66 -9.00 -8.88 -2.01
CA VAL A 66 -8.12 -10.04 -2.19
C VAL A 66 -7.18 -10.19 -0.98
N ALA A 67 -6.55 -9.11 -0.52
CA ALA A 67 -5.67 -9.15 0.65
C ALA A 67 -6.41 -9.51 1.95
N ILE A 68 -7.67 -9.10 2.10
CA ILE A 68 -8.54 -9.48 3.22
C ILE A 68 -8.89 -10.96 3.15
N THR A 69 -9.27 -11.45 1.97
CA THR A 69 -9.60 -12.87 1.75
C THR A 69 -8.40 -13.78 2.05
N GLU A 70 -7.18 -13.32 1.74
CA GLU A 70 -5.93 -14.05 2.06
C GLU A 70 -5.50 -13.94 3.53
N GLY A 71 -6.22 -13.18 4.35
CA GLY A 71 -5.92 -12.94 5.76
C GLY A 71 -4.67 -12.09 5.99
N LEU A 72 -4.34 -11.22 5.03
CA LEU A 72 -3.17 -10.33 5.10
C LEU A 72 -3.50 -8.95 5.67
N VAL A 73 -4.73 -8.50 5.42
CA VAL A 73 -5.27 -7.22 5.85
C VAL A 73 -6.59 -7.47 6.57
N ASN A 74 -6.82 -6.75 7.65
CA ASN A 74 -8.09 -6.70 8.35
C ASN A 74 -8.84 -5.43 7.93
N LYS A 75 -10.17 -5.53 7.85
CA LYS A 75 -11.05 -4.38 7.62
C LYS A 75 -12.00 -4.22 8.80
N GLU A 76 -11.94 -3.09 9.49
CA GLU A 76 -12.83 -2.71 10.57
C GLU A 76 -13.55 -1.41 10.19
N GLY A 77 -14.78 -1.54 9.67
CA GLY A 77 -15.51 -0.39 9.11
C GLY A 77 -14.78 0.19 7.89
N SER A 78 -14.31 1.44 8.00
CA SER A 78 -13.51 2.13 6.97
C SER A 78 -12.00 2.05 7.21
N LEU A 79 -11.55 1.33 8.24
CA LEU A 79 -10.14 1.17 8.58
C LEU A 79 -9.58 -0.13 8.00
N TYR A 80 -8.39 -0.04 7.44
CA TYR A 80 -7.57 -1.14 6.95
C TYR A 80 -6.31 -1.25 7.81
N SER A 81 -6.00 -2.46 8.26
CA SER A 81 -4.78 -2.72 9.04
C SER A 81 -4.12 -4.03 8.62
N PHE A 82 -2.81 -4.13 8.76
CA PHE A 82 -2.14 -5.41 8.54
C PHE A 82 -2.54 -6.40 9.63
N ALA A 83 -2.84 -7.65 9.25
CA ALA A 83 -3.19 -8.67 10.22
C ALA A 83 -2.04 -8.96 11.21
N HIS A 84 -0.79 -8.78 10.75
CA HIS A 84 0.41 -8.88 11.58
C HIS A 84 1.51 -7.92 11.11
N ASP A 85 2.34 -7.44 12.04
CA ASP A 85 3.51 -6.59 11.78
C ASP A 85 4.50 -7.23 10.79
N GLN A 86 4.58 -8.56 10.76
CA GLN A 86 5.44 -9.28 9.81
C GLN A 86 4.97 -9.09 8.37
N ILE A 87 3.66 -8.94 8.13
CA ILE A 87 3.09 -8.73 6.81
C ILE A 87 3.45 -7.34 6.32
N GLN A 88 3.31 -6.34 7.20
CA GLN A 88 3.76 -4.97 6.94
C GLN A 88 5.26 -4.93 6.63
N SER A 89 6.08 -5.58 7.45
CA SER A 89 7.54 -5.61 7.26
C SER A 89 7.95 -6.29 5.95
N VAL A 90 7.28 -7.38 5.58
CA VAL A 90 7.51 -8.05 4.30
C VAL A 90 7.07 -7.16 3.14
N ALA A 91 5.87 -6.58 3.19
CA ALA A 91 5.38 -5.67 2.16
C ALA A 91 6.34 -4.49 1.97
N TYR A 92 6.80 -3.87 3.05
CA TYR A 92 7.79 -2.79 3.02
C TYR A 92 9.13 -3.25 2.43
N SER A 93 9.55 -4.47 2.77
CA SER A 93 10.81 -5.04 2.27
C SER A 93 10.79 -5.31 0.76
N LEU A 94 9.62 -5.51 0.16
CA LEU A 94 9.44 -5.67 -1.30
C LEU A 94 9.64 -4.35 -2.07
N ILE A 95 9.73 -3.21 -1.38
CA ILE A 95 10.02 -1.91 -2.01
C ILE A 95 11.54 -1.83 -2.26
N PRO A 96 11.98 -1.64 -3.53
CA PRO A 96 13.38 -1.44 -3.85
C PRO A 96 13.97 -0.28 -3.06
N LYS A 97 15.18 -0.44 -2.50
CA LYS A 97 15.79 0.58 -1.63
C LYS A 97 15.92 1.94 -2.31
N ASP A 98 16.22 1.94 -3.60
CA ASP A 98 16.31 3.10 -4.48
C ASP A 98 14.98 3.84 -4.69
N GLN A 99 13.84 3.18 -4.43
CA GLN A 99 12.51 3.78 -4.55
C GLN A 99 11.90 4.21 -3.21
N ARG A 100 12.45 3.75 -2.08
CA ARG A 100 11.89 4.04 -0.75
C ARG A 100 11.92 5.53 -0.45
N ASP A 101 13.05 6.19 -0.68
CA ASP A 101 13.21 7.60 -0.33
C ASP A 101 12.25 8.48 -1.14
N GLN A 102 12.08 8.18 -2.43
CA GLN A 102 11.12 8.87 -3.29
C GLN A 102 9.68 8.65 -2.82
N LEU A 103 9.32 7.41 -2.47
CA LEU A 103 7.97 7.07 -2.02
C LEU A 103 7.65 7.74 -0.67
N HIS A 104 8.59 7.72 0.28
CA HIS A 104 8.45 8.44 1.56
C HIS A 104 8.31 9.94 1.37
N LEU A 105 9.06 10.53 0.44
CA LEU A 105 8.95 11.95 0.14
C LEU A 105 7.60 12.30 -0.49
N GLN A 106 7.08 11.49 -1.41
CA GLN A 106 5.75 11.66 -1.99
C GLN A 106 4.66 11.54 -0.92
N ILE A 107 4.74 10.52 -0.07
CA ILE A 107 3.80 10.30 1.03
C ILE A 107 3.83 11.49 2.00
N GLY A 108 5.02 11.91 2.43
CA GLY A 108 5.17 13.08 3.31
C GLY A 108 4.61 14.36 2.70
N TYR A 109 4.82 14.58 1.39
CA TYR A 109 4.26 15.73 0.68
C TYR A 109 2.74 15.72 0.63
N ILE A 110 2.13 14.54 0.38
CA ILE A 110 0.68 14.39 0.34
C ILE A 110 0.06 14.60 1.72
N ILE A 111 0.69 14.08 2.78
CA ILE A 111 0.27 14.32 4.16
C ILE A 111 0.34 15.82 4.46
N LEU A 112 1.45 16.48 4.11
CA LEU A 112 1.61 17.91 4.37
C LEU A 112 0.57 18.77 3.63
N LYS A 113 0.29 18.43 2.37
CA LYS A 113 -0.70 19.13 1.53
C LYS A 113 -2.14 18.95 2.03
N ASN A 114 -2.45 17.81 2.65
CA ASN A 114 -3.80 17.47 3.12
C ASN A 114 -3.97 17.60 4.64
N LYS A 115 -2.92 17.98 5.39
CA LYS A 115 -3.06 18.37 6.79
C LYS A 115 -3.89 19.67 6.80
N PRO A 116 -5.03 19.73 7.50
CA PRO A 116 -5.71 21.00 7.72
C PRO A 116 -4.70 21.92 8.40
N SER A 117 -4.52 23.13 7.85
CA SER A 117 -3.69 24.17 8.45
C SER A 117 -3.99 24.22 9.95
N ASP A 118 -3.04 23.82 10.79
CA ASP A 118 -3.00 24.31 12.15
C ASP A 118 -2.45 25.74 12.05
N ASP A 119 -3.28 26.64 11.51
CA ASP A 119 -3.19 28.11 11.58
C ASP A 119 -4.49 28.72 11.02
#